data_AF-A0A644XE24-F1
#
_entry.id   AF-A0A644XE24-F1
#
_cell.length_a   1.000
_cell.length_b   1.000
_cell.length_c   1.000
_cell.angle_alpha   90.00
_cell.angle_beta   90.00
_cell.angle_gamma   90.00
#
_symmetry.space_group_name_H-M   'P 1'
#
loop_
_entity.id
_entity.type
_entity.pdbx_description
1 polymer ?
#
loop_
_entity_poly.entity_id
_entity_poly.type
_entity_poly.pdbx_seq_one_letter_code
_entity_poly.pdbx_strand_id
1 'polypeptide(L)'
;MNDLNQLLKRTVAVFCTFALLSTLSFAAEKHQPETAHGSLWLQTATGILVNGVELGVVSDNTQYQWLPYVDGTVYIPLRTVEELLGAESTWDETTAVLSLERTHKPYVRENRVDITKVEQSEEEINQRIEQYRQDRQMGIDVELRPDITLLLDGVERVLTNAQDEAIYPMVFRDVFYLPIRGVAELCDMEVIWLPGEPVVFSELAQHSFSQLYESYVPVGQGSQIHLYNTPTEAQLKSVRDYLKTANELYMQCVDATAAFPDTSVWTTEQAIAQLEVIASYGEQLRTLSAPDAPFFAWEVTRFRSIVWTDLLYRIVRYIDLLESEIASVETILPDFKDLYMLTALYTLRGQLEEGQRLLDAVKAGN
;
A
#
# COMPACT_ATOMS: atom_id res chain seq x y z
N MET A 1 -26.25 -15.65 73.27
CA MET A 1 -25.08 -15.10 72.53
C MET A 1 -24.58 -16.00 71.39
N ASN A 2 -24.86 -17.31 71.37
CA ASN A 2 -24.38 -18.21 70.30
C ASN A 2 -25.22 -18.19 69.01
N ASP A 3 -26.55 -18.07 69.11
CA ASP A 3 -27.43 -18.12 67.92
C ASP A 3 -27.36 -16.87 67.05
N LEU A 4 -27.17 -15.69 67.65
CA LEU A 4 -27.06 -14.44 66.90
C LEU A 4 -25.80 -14.41 66.02
N ASN A 5 -24.71 -15.01 66.49
CA ASN A 5 -23.46 -15.14 65.74
C ASN A 5 -23.53 -16.16 64.61
N GLN A 6 -24.32 -17.24 64.76
CA GLN A 6 -24.57 -18.17 63.65
C GLN A 6 -25.48 -17.56 62.59
N LEU A 7 -26.50 -16.79 63.00
CA LEU A 7 -27.39 -16.08 62.08
C LEU A 7 -26.60 -15.04 61.27
N LEU A 8 -25.76 -14.23 61.93
CA LEU A 8 -24.91 -13.23 61.25
C LEU A 8 -23.95 -13.88 60.25
N LYS A 9 -23.33 -15.01 60.60
CA LYS A 9 -22.41 -15.74 59.70
C LYS A 9 -23.13 -16.31 58.48
N ARG A 10 -24.37 -16.79 58.63
CA ARG A 10 -25.18 -17.28 57.50
C ARG A 10 -25.66 -16.13 56.61
N THR A 11 -26.05 -15.00 57.18
CA THR A 11 -26.46 -13.81 56.40
C THR A 11 -25.30 -13.20 55.63
N VAL A 12 -24.10 -13.11 56.22
CA VAL A 12 -22.90 -12.62 55.52
C VAL A 12 -22.46 -13.60 54.41
N ALA A 13 -22.54 -14.91 54.63
CA ALA A 13 -22.21 -15.90 53.60
C ALA A 13 -23.17 -15.85 52.39
N VAL A 14 -24.47 -15.58 52.60
CA VAL A 14 -25.46 -15.40 51.53
C VAL A 14 -25.24 -14.09 50.76
N PHE A 15 -24.86 -13.00 51.44
CA PHE A 15 -24.52 -11.74 50.76
C PHE A 15 -23.20 -11.83 49.98
N CYS A 16 -22.20 -12.56 50.47
CA CYS A 16 -20.96 -12.78 49.72
C CYS A 16 -21.14 -13.67 48.49
N THR A 17 -22.10 -14.62 48.50
CA THR A 17 -22.41 -15.43 47.30
C THR A 17 -23.19 -14.64 46.26
N PHE A 18 -24.11 -13.74 46.65
CA PHE A 18 -24.76 -12.82 45.71
C PHE A 18 -23.80 -11.74 45.14
N ALA A 19 -22.82 -11.29 45.93
CA ALA A 19 -21.80 -10.36 45.45
C ALA A 19 -20.77 -11.01 44.51
N LEU A 20 -20.51 -12.32 44.67
CA LEU A 20 -19.63 -13.08 43.74
C LEU A 20 -20.35 -13.57 42.48
N LEU A 21 -21.68 -13.72 42.51
CA LEU A 21 -22.50 -14.06 41.34
C LEU A 21 -22.90 -12.83 40.49
N SER A 22 -22.77 -11.61 41.02
CA SER A 22 -23.03 -10.38 40.26
C SER A 22 -21.81 -9.82 39.51
N THR A 23 -20.62 -10.40 39.71
CA THR A 23 -19.38 -9.99 39.01
C THR A 23 -18.95 -10.93 37.89
N LEU A 24 -19.80 -11.86 37.44
CA LEU A 24 -19.51 -12.80 36.34
C LEU A 24 -20.62 -12.86 35.30
N SER A 25 -21.31 -11.76 35.07
CA SER A 25 -22.18 -11.61 33.90
C SER A 25 -21.95 -10.25 33.24
N PHE A 26 -20.73 -10.03 32.77
CA PHE A 26 -20.59 -9.28 31.51
C PHE A 26 -21.03 -10.24 30.40
N ALA A 27 -22.34 -10.49 30.27
CA ALA A 27 -22.85 -10.68 28.94
C ALA A 27 -22.63 -9.32 28.28
N ALA A 28 -21.59 -9.21 27.44
CA ALA A 28 -21.42 -8.03 26.62
C ALA A 28 -22.78 -7.79 25.95
N GLU A 29 -23.39 -6.65 26.23
CA GLU A 29 -24.62 -6.25 25.56
C GLU A 29 -24.27 -6.28 24.07
N LYS A 30 -24.89 -7.18 23.30
CA LYS A 30 -24.71 -7.23 21.84
C LYS A 30 -25.25 -5.91 21.33
N HIS A 31 -24.34 -4.99 21.00
CA HIS A 31 -24.71 -3.68 20.49
C HIS A 31 -25.43 -3.88 19.15
N GLN A 32 -26.48 -3.11 18.90
CA GLN A 32 -27.22 -3.23 17.65
C GLN A 32 -26.35 -2.78 16.46
N PRO A 33 -26.70 -3.17 15.23
CA PRO A 33 -26.06 -2.62 14.04
C PRO A 33 -26.06 -1.08 14.07
N GLU A 34 -24.94 -0.48 13.71
CA GLU A 34 -24.75 0.97 13.74
C GLU A 34 -24.39 1.49 12.36
N THR A 35 -25.07 2.55 11.91
CA THR A 35 -24.68 3.24 10.68
C THR A 35 -23.46 4.10 10.95
N ALA A 36 -22.41 3.91 10.17
CA ALA A 36 -21.22 4.76 10.19
C ALA A 36 -20.98 5.39 8.82
N HIS A 37 -20.51 6.64 8.84
CA HIS A 37 -20.09 7.34 7.63
C HIS A 37 -18.59 7.17 7.44
N GLY A 38 -18.17 6.82 6.23
CA GLY A 38 -16.78 6.59 5.89
C GLY A 38 -16.45 7.07 4.49
N SER A 39 -15.33 6.59 3.98
CA SER A 39 -14.85 6.88 2.63
C SER A 39 -14.39 5.61 1.95
N LEU A 40 -14.16 5.66 0.64
CA LEU A 40 -13.41 4.61 -0.02
C LEU A 40 -11.91 4.79 0.26
N TRP A 41 -11.24 3.72 0.65
CA TRP A 41 -9.79 3.69 0.72
C TRP A 41 -9.23 3.89 -0.68
N LEU A 42 -8.48 4.98 -0.84
CA LEU A 42 -7.86 5.32 -2.12
C LEU A 42 -6.59 4.51 -2.28
N GLN A 43 -6.67 3.51 -3.14
CA GLN A 43 -5.50 2.80 -3.64
C GLN A 43 -4.55 3.82 -4.29
N THR A 44 -3.28 3.82 -3.90
CA THR A 44 -2.23 4.48 -4.71
C THR A 44 -1.95 3.63 -5.96
N ALA A 45 -0.92 3.88 -6.77
CA ALA A 45 -0.67 3.06 -7.96
C ALA A 45 -0.53 1.54 -7.70
N THR A 46 -0.39 1.09 -6.45
CA THR A 46 -0.40 -0.32 -6.05
C THR A 46 -1.39 -0.59 -4.92
N GLY A 47 -2.04 -1.76 -4.97
CA GLY A 47 -2.98 -2.27 -3.96
C GLY A 47 -2.42 -2.72 -2.63
N ILE A 48 -3.17 -3.61 -2.00
CA ILE A 48 -2.71 -4.39 -0.86
C ILE A 48 -1.71 -5.43 -1.40
N LEU A 49 -0.53 -5.53 -0.80
CA LEU A 49 0.46 -6.56 -1.13
C LEU A 49 0.50 -7.62 -0.05
N VAL A 50 0.29 -8.88 -0.41
CA VAL A 50 0.44 -10.02 0.51
C VAL A 50 1.70 -10.78 0.11
N ASN A 51 2.70 -10.78 0.97
CA ASN A 51 4.01 -11.38 0.68
C ASN A 51 4.64 -10.92 -0.66
N GLY A 52 4.43 -9.65 -1.03
CA GLY A 52 4.93 -9.05 -2.27
C GLY A 52 4.07 -9.32 -3.51
N VAL A 53 2.95 -10.01 -3.37
CA VAL A 53 1.96 -10.25 -4.42
C VAL A 53 0.80 -9.28 -4.26
N GLU A 54 0.45 -8.54 -5.31
CA GLU A 54 -0.70 -7.64 -5.27
C GLU A 54 -2.01 -8.43 -5.17
N LEU A 55 -2.79 -8.14 -4.13
CA LEU A 55 -4.05 -8.78 -3.81
C LEU A 55 -5.17 -8.26 -4.72
N GLY A 56 -5.78 -9.16 -5.47
CA GLY A 56 -7.06 -8.95 -6.14
C GLY A 56 -8.19 -9.01 -5.14
N VAL A 57 -8.87 -7.89 -4.94
CA VAL A 57 -9.99 -7.78 -4.00
C VAL A 57 -11.30 -8.02 -4.75
N VAL A 58 -11.99 -9.12 -4.43
CA VAL A 58 -13.23 -9.52 -5.12
C VAL A 58 -14.31 -9.98 -4.14
N SER A 59 -15.56 -9.94 -4.60
CA SER A 59 -16.68 -10.67 -3.99
C SER A 59 -16.95 -11.99 -4.72
N ASP A 60 -18.02 -12.68 -4.32
CA ASP A 60 -18.51 -13.99 -4.76
C ASP A 60 -18.56 -14.20 -6.30
N ASN A 61 -18.55 -13.11 -7.08
CA ASN A 61 -18.66 -13.10 -8.55
C ASN A 61 -17.41 -12.59 -9.29
N THR A 62 -16.18 -12.84 -8.80
CA THR A 62 -14.93 -12.30 -9.39
C THR A 62 -14.91 -10.78 -9.60
N GLN A 63 -15.89 -10.08 -9.05
CA GLN A 63 -16.15 -8.68 -9.28
C GLN A 63 -15.31 -7.87 -8.30
N TYR A 64 -14.51 -6.95 -8.84
CA TYR A 64 -13.71 -6.04 -8.04
C TYR A 64 -14.58 -5.28 -7.02
N GLN A 65 -14.15 -5.27 -5.77
CA GLN A 65 -14.81 -4.56 -4.68
C GLN A 65 -13.99 -3.35 -4.23
N TRP A 66 -14.69 -2.24 -4.00
CA TRP A 66 -14.10 -1.09 -3.34
C TRP A 66 -13.89 -1.41 -1.85
N LEU A 67 -12.83 -0.84 -1.27
CA LEU A 67 -12.44 -1.06 0.11
C LEU A 67 -12.94 0.11 0.98
N PRO A 68 -13.89 -0.10 1.90
CA PRO A 68 -14.28 0.96 2.83
C PRO A 68 -13.14 1.31 3.79
N TYR A 69 -13.06 2.60 4.11
CA TYR A 69 -12.21 3.17 5.15
C TYR A 69 -13.08 3.95 6.14
N VAL A 70 -13.14 3.43 7.37
CA VAL A 70 -14.01 3.92 8.46
C VAL A 70 -13.17 4.01 9.72
N ASP A 71 -13.17 5.18 10.37
CA ASP A 71 -12.49 5.41 11.66
C ASP A 71 -11.05 4.87 11.74
N GLY A 72 -10.25 5.12 10.70
CA GLY A 72 -8.84 4.68 10.68
C GLY A 72 -8.63 3.23 10.20
N THR A 73 -9.70 2.49 9.90
CA THR A 73 -9.65 1.07 9.55
C THR A 73 -10.02 0.84 8.09
N VAL A 74 -9.19 0.06 7.39
CA VAL A 74 -9.50 -0.44 6.04
C VAL A 74 -10.15 -1.82 6.16
N TYR A 75 -11.20 -2.02 5.38
CA TYR A 75 -12.03 -3.22 5.38
C TYR A 75 -11.90 -3.98 4.07
N ILE A 76 -11.70 -5.30 4.14
CA ILE A 76 -11.65 -6.20 2.98
C ILE A 76 -12.85 -7.17 2.97
N PRO A 77 -13.38 -7.54 1.80
CA PRO A 77 -14.59 -8.35 1.71
C PRO A 77 -14.31 -9.78 2.19
N LEU A 78 -15.33 -10.40 2.80
CA LEU A 78 -15.26 -11.72 3.41
C LEU A 78 -14.71 -12.78 2.45
N ARG A 79 -15.06 -12.73 1.17
CA ARG A 79 -14.52 -13.66 0.17
C ARG A 79 -12.99 -13.58 0.04
N THR A 80 -12.43 -12.38 0.11
CA THR A 80 -10.97 -12.21 0.12
C THR A 80 -10.37 -12.74 1.41
N VAL A 81 -11.07 -12.62 2.55
CA VAL A 81 -10.64 -13.18 3.83
C VAL A 81 -10.60 -14.70 3.82
N GLU A 82 -11.65 -15.34 3.27
CA GLU A 82 -11.72 -16.79 3.04
C GLU A 82 -10.51 -17.29 2.25
N GLU A 83 -10.17 -16.62 1.15
CA GLU A 83 -9.03 -16.97 0.30
C GLU A 83 -7.71 -16.84 1.07
N LEU A 84 -7.49 -15.73 1.80
CA LEU A 84 -6.28 -15.51 2.58
C LEU A 84 -6.12 -16.51 3.74
N LEU A 85 -7.22 -16.94 4.37
CA LEU A 85 -7.18 -17.90 5.48
C LEU A 85 -7.14 -19.36 5.02
N GLY A 86 -7.57 -19.63 3.79
CA GLY A 86 -7.86 -20.99 3.37
C GLY A 86 -9.16 -21.54 3.99
N ALA A 87 -10.16 -20.68 4.17
CA ALA A 87 -11.36 -20.95 4.93
C ALA A 87 -12.64 -20.79 4.11
N GLU A 88 -13.70 -21.45 4.55
CA GLU A 88 -15.07 -21.24 4.08
C GLU A 88 -15.89 -20.61 5.20
N SER A 89 -16.82 -19.71 4.87
CA SER A 89 -17.69 -19.07 5.85
C SER A 89 -19.10 -19.66 5.92
N THR A 90 -19.71 -19.55 7.10
CA THR A 90 -21.14 -19.75 7.30
C THR A 90 -21.71 -18.61 8.14
N TRP A 91 -22.93 -18.18 7.83
CA TRP A 91 -23.63 -17.11 8.53
C TRP A 91 -24.92 -17.66 9.15
N ASP A 92 -25.05 -17.56 10.47
CA ASP A 92 -26.30 -17.77 11.20
C ASP A 92 -26.93 -16.42 11.56
N GLU A 93 -27.94 -16.05 10.79
CA GLU A 93 -28.70 -14.81 10.98
C GLU A 93 -29.43 -14.75 12.32
N THR A 94 -29.86 -15.90 12.88
CA THR A 94 -30.64 -15.93 14.12
C THR A 94 -29.79 -15.60 15.34
N THR A 95 -28.54 -16.07 15.33
CA THR A 95 -27.60 -15.88 16.46
C THR A 95 -26.57 -14.78 16.20
N ALA A 96 -26.58 -14.21 14.98
CA ALA A 96 -25.58 -13.30 14.47
C ALA A 96 -24.16 -13.87 14.60
N VAL A 97 -23.97 -15.11 14.14
CA VAL A 97 -22.67 -15.81 14.21
C VAL A 97 -22.11 -16.00 12.80
N LEU A 98 -20.94 -15.41 12.56
CA LEU A 98 -20.13 -15.66 11.37
C LEU A 98 -19.04 -16.66 11.74
N SER A 99 -19.09 -17.85 11.14
CA SER A 99 -18.08 -18.90 11.39
C SER A 99 -17.19 -19.08 10.17
N LEU A 100 -15.88 -19.04 10.38
CA LEU A 100 -14.84 -19.36 9.41
C LEU A 100 -14.21 -20.70 9.78
N GLU A 101 -14.22 -21.65 8.86
CA GLU A 101 -13.57 -22.95 9.03
C GLU A 101 -12.46 -23.13 8.00
N ARG A 102 -11.22 -23.36 8.45
CA ARG A 102 -10.09 -23.60 7.55
C ARG A 102 -10.19 -24.99 6.94
N THR A 103 -10.53 -25.05 5.65
CA THR A 103 -10.78 -26.29 4.91
C THR A 103 -9.77 -26.53 3.79
N HIS A 104 -9.01 -25.52 3.39
CA HIS A 104 -8.03 -25.60 2.32
C HIS A 104 -6.78 -24.75 2.59
N LYS A 105 -5.85 -24.74 1.64
CA LYS A 105 -4.64 -23.92 1.76
C LYS A 105 -4.97 -22.45 1.53
N PRO A 106 -4.35 -21.53 2.29
CA PRO A 106 -4.32 -20.10 1.97
C PRO A 106 -3.93 -19.84 0.52
N TYR A 107 -4.60 -18.89 -0.10
CA TYR A 107 -4.40 -18.48 -1.49
C TYR A 107 -4.46 -16.96 -1.60
N VAL A 108 -3.43 -16.37 -2.21
CA VAL A 108 -3.44 -14.96 -2.59
C VAL A 108 -3.91 -14.86 -4.02
N ARG A 109 -5.11 -14.32 -4.23
CA ARG A 109 -5.59 -13.96 -5.56
C ARG A 109 -4.75 -12.81 -6.08
N GLU A 110 -4.02 -13.03 -7.17
CA GLU A 110 -3.31 -11.95 -7.85
C GLU A 110 -4.31 -10.94 -8.42
N ASN A 111 -4.01 -9.64 -8.33
CA ASN A 111 -4.77 -8.56 -8.96
C ASN A 111 -4.61 -8.59 -10.49
N ARG A 112 -5.22 -9.60 -11.12
CA ARG A 112 -5.29 -9.77 -12.57
C ARG A 112 -6.76 -9.83 -12.94
N VAL A 113 -7.33 -8.66 -13.25
CA VAL A 113 -8.65 -8.61 -13.89
C VAL A 113 -8.46 -9.09 -15.33
N ASP A 114 -8.93 -10.31 -15.61
CA ASP A 114 -9.05 -10.79 -16.98
C ASP A 114 -10.24 -10.08 -17.63
N ILE A 115 -9.99 -8.87 -18.15
CA ILE A 115 -10.99 -8.01 -18.79
C ILE A 115 -11.72 -8.71 -19.95
N THR A 116 -11.18 -9.82 -20.47
CA THR A 116 -11.80 -10.61 -21.53
C THR A 116 -12.93 -11.52 -21.04
N LYS A 117 -13.06 -11.72 -19.73
CA LYS A 117 -14.10 -12.57 -19.09
C LYS A 117 -15.19 -11.78 -18.38
N VAL A 118 -15.11 -10.45 -18.40
CA VAL A 118 -16.13 -9.59 -17.79
C VAL A 118 -17.28 -9.44 -18.79
N GLU A 119 -18.28 -10.33 -18.70
CA GLU A 119 -19.56 -10.18 -19.39
C GLU A 119 -20.41 -9.11 -18.68
N GLN A 120 -20.02 -7.84 -18.81
CA GLN A 120 -20.81 -6.69 -18.34
C GLN A 120 -21.15 -5.79 -19.52
N SER A 121 -22.39 -5.31 -19.57
CA SER A 121 -22.81 -4.30 -20.54
C SER A 121 -22.09 -2.97 -20.27
N GLU A 122 -21.92 -2.15 -21.32
CA GLU A 122 -21.38 -0.79 -21.17
C GLU A 122 -22.20 0.06 -20.18
N GLU A 123 -23.50 -0.19 -20.09
CA GLU A 123 -24.39 0.51 -19.16
C GLU A 123 -24.06 0.18 -17.70
N GLU A 124 -23.88 -1.10 -17.37
CA GLU A 124 -23.48 -1.53 -16.02
C GLU A 124 -22.11 -0.98 -15.63
N ILE A 125 -21.16 -0.94 -16.57
CA ILE A 125 -19.84 -0.34 -16.36
C ILE A 125 -19.98 1.15 -16.05
N ASN A 126 -20.75 1.89 -16.85
CA ASN A 126 -20.94 3.33 -16.65
C ASN A 126 -21.64 3.65 -15.34
N GLN A 127 -22.67 2.88 -14.96
CA GLN A 127 -23.35 3.02 -13.67
C GLN A 127 -22.38 2.79 -12.49
N ARG A 128 -21.52 1.77 -12.56
CA ARG A 128 -20.51 1.50 -11.52
C ARG A 128 -19.47 2.61 -11.42
N ILE A 129 -19.00 3.14 -12.54
CA ILE A 129 -18.06 4.26 -12.56
C ILE A 129 -18.70 5.49 -11.92
N GLU A 130 -19.97 5.78 -12.24
CA GLU A 130 -20.66 6.93 -11.67
C GLU A 130 -20.91 6.78 -10.17
N GLN A 131 -21.33 5.59 -9.72
CA GLN A 131 -21.44 5.30 -8.29
C GLN A 131 -20.09 5.50 -7.58
N TYR A 132 -19.00 5.02 -8.18
CA TYR A 132 -17.66 5.22 -7.62
C TYR A 132 -17.28 6.71 -7.53
N ARG A 133 -17.60 7.53 -8.54
CA ARG A 133 -17.35 8.98 -8.50
C ARG A 133 -18.14 9.64 -7.36
N GLN A 134 -19.39 9.24 -7.17
CA GLN A 134 -20.23 9.76 -6.10
C GLN A 134 -19.70 9.34 -4.72
N ASP A 135 -19.36 8.07 -4.54
CA ASP A 135 -18.76 7.56 -3.30
C ASP A 135 -17.44 8.28 -2.95
N ARG A 136 -16.62 8.56 -3.96
CA ARG A 136 -15.38 9.33 -3.81
C ARG A 136 -15.62 10.77 -3.37
N GLN A 137 -16.69 11.39 -3.86
CA GLN A 137 -16.98 12.79 -3.60
C GLN A 137 -17.74 13.00 -2.29
N MET A 138 -18.69 12.11 -1.99
CA MET A 138 -19.65 12.26 -0.90
C MET A 138 -19.34 11.37 0.30
N GLY A 139 -18.42 10.41 0.16
CA GLY A 139 -18.23 9.35 1.13
C GLY A 139 -19.22 8.20 0.94
N ILE A 140 -19.21 7.26 1.87
CA ILE A 140 -20.08 6.09 1.89
C ILE A 140 -20.72 5.92 3.26
N ASP A 141 -21.92 5.35 3.30
CA ASP A 141 -22.53 4.88 4.53
C ASP A 141 -22.43 3.36 4.61
N VAL A 142 -22.08 2.86 5.78
CA VAL A 142 -21.88 1.44 6.06
C VAL A 142 -22.64 1.03 7.32
N GLU A 143 -22.85 -0.27 7.49
CA GLU A 143 -23.43 -0.84 8.72
C GLU A 143 -22.34 -1.58 9.50
N LEU A 144 -21.87 -0.99 10.60
CA LEU A 144 -21.01 -1.68 11.57
C LEU A 144 -21.85 -2.70 12.35
N ARG A 145 -21.28 -3.87 12.60
CA ARG A 145 -21.98 -5.04 13.14
C ARG A 145 -21.37 -5.54 14.45
N PRO A 146 -21.46 -4.76 15.55
CA PRO A 146 -20.97 -5.20 16.84
C PRO A 146 -21.77 -6.36 17.46
N ASP A 147 -22.93 -6.68 16.90
CA ASP A 147 -23.74 -7.86 17.24
C ASP A 147 -23.16 -9.18 16.72
N ILE A 148 -22.27 -9.11 15.71
CA ILE A 148 -21.69 -10.31 15.08
C ILE A 148 -20.62 -10.92 15.96
N THR A 149 -20.82 -12.20 16.28
CA THR A 149 -19.80 -13.05 16.89
C THR A 149 -19.02 -13.74 15.78
N LEU A 150 -17.70 -13.53 15.73
CA LEU A 150 -16.80 -14.19 14.78
C LEU A 150 -16.20 -15.44 15.41
N LEU A 151 -16.38 -16.59 14.77
CA LEU A 151 -15.71 -17.84 15.13
C LEU A 151 -14.68 -18.21 14.07
N LEU A 152 -13.47 -18.56 14.48
CA LEU A 152 -12.46 -19.19 13.63
C LEU A 152 -12.14 -20.57 14.17
N ASP A 153 -12.39 -21.60 13.36
CA ASP A 153 -12.23 -23.02 13.72
C ASP A 153 -12.96 -23.35 15.04
N GLY A 154 -14.17 -22.81 15.20
CA GLY A 154 -15.04 -23.00 16.38
C GLY A 154 -14.63 -22.19 17.62
N VAL A 155 -13.60 -21.34 17.53
CA VAL A 155 -13.15 -20.50 18.65
C VAL A 155 -13.45 -19.03 18.36
N GLU A 156 -14.07 -18.35 19.32
CA GLU A 156 -14.38 -16.93 19.21
C GLU A 156 -13.12 -16.06 19.00
N ARG A 157 -13.26 -15.05 18.15
CA ARG A 157 -12.23 -14.06 17.84
C ARG A 157 -12.79 -12.66 18.01
N VAL A 158 -12.04 -11.84 18.73
CA VAL A 158 -12.27 -10.40 18.81
C VAL A 158 -11.20 -9.75 17.94
N LEU A 159 -11.61 -8.90 17.00
CA LEU A 159 -10.69 -8.16 16.15
C LEU A 159 -10.43 -6.80 16.80
N THR A 160 -9.18 -6.35 16.79
CA THR A 160 -8.78 -5.10 17.45
C THR A 160 -8.02 -4.15 16.52
N ASN A 161 -8.02 -2.87 16.86
CA ASN A 161 -7.12 -1.89 16.25
C ASN A 161 -5.73 -1.92 16.92
N ALA A 162 -4.86 -0.97 16.55
CA ALA A 162 -3.50 -0.89 17.10
C ALA A 162 -3.46 -0.44 18.58
N GLN A 163 -4.60 -0.03 19.14
CA GLN A 163 -4.79 0.42 20.52
C GLN A 163 -5.51 -0.65 21.37
N ASP A 164 -5.63 -1.89 20.86
CA ASP A 164 -6.37 -3.00 21.47
C ASP A 164 -7.89 -2.73 21.64
N GLU A 165 -8.43 -1.74 20.93
CA GLU A 165 -9.87 -1.45 20.94
C GLU A 165 -10.59 -2.37 19.95
N ALA A 166 -11.76 -2.87 20.33
CA ALA A 166 -12.54 -3.78 19.49
C ALA A 166 -13.00 -3.08 18.20
N ILE A 167 -12.77 -3.75 17.07
CA ILE A 167 -13.23 -3.32 15.75
C ILE A 167 -14.17 -4.38 15.19
N TYR A 168 -15.34 -3.94 14.76
CA TYR A 168 -16.42 -4.84 14.40
C TYR A 168 -16.44 -5.16 12.90
N PRO A 169 -16.97 -6.34 12.52
CA PRO A 169 -17.38 -6.62 11.16
C PRO A 169 -18.32 -5.53 10.63
N MET A 170 -18.44 -5.47 9.31
CA MET A 170 -19.27 -4.47 8.64
C MET A 170 -20.01 -5.10 7.47
N VAL A 171 -21.20 -4.58 7.18
CA VAL A 171 -21.92 -4.83 5.94
C VAL A 171 -21.92 -3.55 5.11
N PHE A 172 -21.53 -3.68 3.84
CA PHE A 172 -21.59 -2.59 2.87
C PHE A 172 -22.10 -3.15 1.55
N ARG A 173 -23.23 -2.62 1.06
CA ARG A 173 -23.89 -3.07 -0.18
C ARG A 173 -24.07 -4.59 -0.23
N ASP A 174 -24.65 -5.15 0.84
CA ASP A 174 -24.94 -6.57 1.02
C ASP A 174 -23.72 -7.51 1.03
N VAL A 175 -22.51 -6.96 1.21
CA VAL A 175 -21.26 -7.73 1.34
C VAL A 175 -20.72 -7.59 2.76
N PHE A 176 -20.33 -8.71 3.37
CA PHE A 176 -19.60 -8.71 4.64
C PHE A 176 -18.15 -8.30 4.42
N TYR A 177 -17.65 -7.48 5.34
CA TYR A 177 -16.27 -7.05 5.38
C TYR A 177 -15.68 -7.25 6.77
N LEU A 178 -14.39 -7.56 6.81
CA LEU A 178 -13.60 -7.64 8.04
C LEU A 178 -12.45 -6.62 8.02
N PRO A 179 -12.07 -6.07 9.18
CA PRO A 179 -10.98 -5.13 9.29
C PRO A 179 -9.66 -5.80 8.92
N ILE A 180 -8.89 -5.18 8.01
CA ILE A 180 -7.68 -5.79 7.43
C ILE A 180 -6.62 -6.16 8.48
N ARG A 181 -6.52 -5.39 9.57
CA ARG A 181 -5.61 -5.69 10.69
C ARG A 181 -5.99 -6.98 11.39
N GLY A 182 -7.26 -7.12 11.76
CA GLY A 182 -7.76 -8.36 12.34
C GLY A 182 -7.55 -9.54 11.40
N VAL A 183 -7.79 -9.37 10.09
CA VAL A 183 -7.53 -10.45 9.12
C VAL A 183 -6.04 -10.81 9.05
N ALA A 184 -5.14 -9.83 9.07
CA ALA A 184 -3.69 -10.10 9.10
C ALA A 184 -3.33 -10.96 10.32
N GLU A 185 -3.85 -10.61 11.51
CA GLU A 185 -3.63 -11.38 12.74
C GLU A 185 -4.18 -12.81 12.64
N LEU A 186 -5.37 -12.99 12.05
CA LEU A 186 -5.93 -14.34 11.81
C LEU A 186 -5.07 -15.18 10.85
N CYS A 187 -4.25 -14.53 10.03
CA CYS A 187 -3.32 -15.15 9.09
C CYS A 187 -1.88 -15.25 9.63
N ASP A 188 -1.64 -14.98 10.92
CA ASP A 188 -0.30 -14.89 11.52
C ASP A 188 0.62 -13.87 10.80
N MET A 189 0.03 -12.77 10.31
CA MET A 189 0.67 -11.67 9.60
C MET A 189 0.47 -10.33 10.32
N GLU A 190 1.30 -9.35 9.96
CA GLU A 190 1.21 -7.97 10.40
C GLU A 190 0.82 -7.06 9.23
N VAL A 191 0.13 -5.97 9.56
CA VAL A 191 -0.12 -4.87 8.62
C VAL A 191 1.01 -3.86 8.72
N ILE A 192 1.75 -3.71 7.62
CA ILE A 192 2.75 -2.68 7.44
C ILE A 192 2.16 -1.61 6.53
N TRP A 193 2.07 -0.39 7.06
CA TRP A 193 1.64 0.78 6.32
C TRP A 193 2.88 1.46 5.75
N LEU A 194 2.97 1.54 4.42
CA LEU A 194 3.99 2.34 3.76
C LEU A 194 3.36 3.61 3.19
N PRO A 195 4.11 4.73 3.15
CA PRO A 195 3.67 5.93 2.45
C PRO A 195 3.30 5.58 1.00
N GLY A 196 2.10 5.94 0.55
CA GLY A 196 1.77 5.81 -0.85
C GLY A 196 2.37 6.94 -1.69
N GLU A 197 2.14 6.91 -2.99
CA GLU A 197 2.66 7.93 -3.92
C GLU A 197 2.42 9.36 -3.43
N PRO A 198 3.41 10.25 -3.51
CA PRO A 198 3.11 11.66 -3.62
C PRO A 198 2.24 11.85 -4.87
N VAL A 199 1.15 12.60 -4.72
CA VAL A 199 0.45 13.20 -5.85
C VAL A 199 1.37 14.27 -6.43
N VAL A 200 2.47 13.88 -7.10
CA VAL A 200 3.49 14.79 -7.66
C VAL A 200 3.75 14.42 -9.12
N PHE A 201 2.67 14.29 -9.89
CA PHE A 201 2.74 14.59 -11.33
C PHE A 201 2.13 15.96 -11.66
N SER A 202 1.56 16.69 -10.69
CA SER A 202 1.14 18.07 -10.88
C SER A 202 2.06 19.02 -10.13
N GLU A 203 3.01 19.57 -10.88
CA GLU A 203 3.69 20.86 -10.64
C GLU A 203 4.50 20.96 -9.33
N LEU A 204 5.83 21.08 -9.46
CA LEU A 204 6.81 21.44 -8.40
C LEU A 204 7.36 20.26 -7.55
N ALA A 205 8.33 19.53 -8.10
CA ALA A 205 9.27 18.73 -7.29
C ALA A 205 10.28 19.64 -6.54
N GLN A 206 9.77 20.52 -5.68
CA GLN A 206 10.54 21.32 -4.71
C GLN A 206 10.37 20.82 -3.27
N HIS A 207 9.74 19.66 -3.07
CA HIS A 207 9.57 19.07 -1.74
C HIS A 207 10.42 17.81 -1.58
N SER A 208 11.29 17.89 -0.57
CA SER A 208 12.39 17.01 -0.24
C SER A 208 11.96 15.55 -0.06
N PHE A 209 12.83 14.64 -0.49
CA PHE A 209 12.74 13.20 -0.29
C PHE A 209 12.58 12.78 1.19
N SER A 210 12.94 13.64 2.14
CA SER A 210 12.69 13.43 3.57
C SER A 210 11.19 13.43 3.92
N GLN A 211 10.34 14.13 3.16
CA GLN A 211 8.88 14.15 3.37
C GLN A 211 8.16 12.90 2.83
N LEU A 212 8.85 12.03 2.07
CA LEU A 212 8.33 10.71 1.70
C LEU A 212 8.20 9.78 2.91
N TYR A 213 8.90 10.08 4.01
CA TYR A 213 8.91 9.27 5.23
C TYR A 213 8.76 10.06 6.54
N GLU A 214 8.91 11.39 6.53
CA GLU A 214 8.58 12.24 7.67
C GLU A 214 7.12 12.72 7.59
N SER A 215 6.27 12.05 8.39
CA SER A 215 5.06 12.57 9.05
C SER A 215 4.07 13.38 8.18
N TYR A 216 2.86 12.82 8.05
CA TYR A 216 1.64 13.39 7.44
C TYR A 216 1.26 12.88 6.04
N VAL A 217 1.13 11.55 5.91
CA VAL A 217 -0.13 11.02 5.38
C VAL A 217 -0.85 10.44 6.59
N PRO A 218 -2.07 10.88 6.95
CA PRO A 218 -2.82 10.25 8.02
C PRO A 218 -2.88 8.74 7.76
N VAL A 219 -2.55 7.92 8.76
CA VAL A 219 -2.66 6.45 8.68
C VAL A 219 -4.04 6.11 8.10
N GLY A 220 -4.06 5.50 6.90
CA GLY A 220 -5.32 5.18 6.23
C GLY A 220 -5.36 5.55 4.76
N GLN A 221 -5.75 6.78 4.41
CA GLN A 221 -6.01 7.15 3.01
C GLN A 221 -4.70 7.34 2.22
N GLY A 222 -4.57 6.63 1.09
CA GLY A 222 -3.43 6.79 0.19
C GLY A 222 -2.11 6.22 0.73
N SER A 223 -2.14 5.36 1.75
CA SER A 223 -0.99 4.53 2.12
C SER A 223 -0.96 3.26 1.26
N GLN A 224 0.19 2.61 1.10
CA GLN A 224 0.25 1.22 0.65
C GLN A 224 0.11 0.29 1.85
N ILE A 225 -0.60 -0.82 1.68
CA ILE A 225 -0.77 -1.82 2.74
C ILE A 225 -0.03 -3.09 2.35
N HIS A 226 0.88 -3.52 3.21
CA HIS A 226 1.56 -4.80 3.07
C HIS A 226 1.09 -5.73 4.20
N LEU A 227 0.64 -6.92 3.84
CA LEU A 227 0.44 -8.04 4.75
C LEU A 227 1.66 -8.95 4.63
N TYR A 228 2.34 -9.14 5.74
CA TYR A 228 3.55 -9.93 5.78
C TYR A 228 3.67 -10.68 7.10
N ASN A 229 4.31 -11.85 7.10
CA ASN A 229 4.69 -12.49 8.35
C ASN A 229 5.55 -11.51 9.18
N THR A 230 5.42 -11.50 10.50
CA THR A 230 6.19 -10.59 11.39
C THR A 230 7.65 -10.48 10.93
N PRO A 231 8.08 -9.31 10.41
CA PRO A 231 9.44 -9.13 9.95
C PRO A 231 10.43 -9.28 11.11
N THR A 232 11.53 -9.98 10.90
CA THR A 232 12.57 -10.05 11.94
C THR A 232 13.26 -8.69 12.08
N GLU A 233 13.83 -8.39 13.25
CA GLU A 233 14.61 -7.16 13.48
C GLU A 233 15.75 -6.98 12.46
N ALA A 234 16.34 -8.09 11.99
CA ALA A 234 17.38 -8.08 10.97
C ALA A 234 16.84 -7.62 9.60
N GLN A 235 15.64 -8.07 9.21
CA GLN A 235 14.98 -7.63 7.97
C GLN A 235 14.57 -6.16 8.06
N LEU A 236 14.03 -5.72 9.20
CA LEU A 236 13.71 -4.30 9.41
C LEU A 236 14.96 -3.42 9.39
N LYS A 237 16.06 -3.89 9.97
CA LYS A 237 17.34 -3.18 9.93
C LYS A 237 17.89 -3.11 8.50
N SER A 238 17.84 -4.19 7.73
CA SER A 238 18.34 -4.20 6.35
C SER A 238 17.55 -3.22 5.45
N VAL A 239 16.22 -3.13 5.63
CA VAL A 239 15.38 -2.13 4.94
C VAL A 239 15.77 -0.71 5.33
N ARG A 240 15.96 -0.42 6.63
CA ARG A 240 16.39 0.91 7.10
C ARG A 240 17.75 1.31 6.53
N ASP A 241 18.71 0.39 6.53
CA ASP A 241 20.06 0.64 6.00
C ASP A 241 20.02 0.89 4.48
N TYR A 242 19.22 0.12 3.74
CA TYR A 242 18.97 0.34 2.32
C TYR A 242 18.36 1.72 2.06
N LEU A 243 17.25 2.05 2.72
CA LEU A 243 16.55 3.33 2.53
C LEU A 243 17.46 4.53 2.84
N LYS A 244 18.24 4.44 3.92
CA LYS A 244 19.21 5.49 4.27
C LYS A 244 20.22 5.69 3.15
N THR A 245 20.88 4.62 2.70
CA THR A 245 21.90 4.69 1.65
C THR A 245 21.32 5.17 0.32
N ALA A 246 20.14 4.66 -0.03
CA ALA A 246 19.45 5.02 -1.27
C ALA A 246 19.01 6.50 -1.27
N ASN A 247 18.54 7.01 -0.14
CA ASN A 247 18.23 8.43 0.04
C ASN A 247 19.50 9.30 -0.04
N GLU A 248 20.60 8.90 0.60
CA GLU A 248 21.88 9.64 0.53
C GLU A 248 22.37 9.76 -0.93
N LEU A 249 22.36 8.65 -1.68
CA LEU A 249 22.71 8.64 -3.11
C LEU A 249 21.76 9.51 -3.94
N TYR A 250 20.45 9.45 -3.67
CA TYR A 250 19.47 10.29 -4.35
C TYR A 250 19.71 11.78 -4.09
N MET A 251 19.92 12.18 -2.84
CA MET A 251 20.17 13.58 -2.48
C MET A 251 21.48 14.09 -3.09
N GLN A 252 22.54 13.28 -3.12
CA GLN A 252 23.79 13.62 -3.81
C GLN A 252 23.56 13.86 -5.32
N CYS A 253 22.72 13.03 -5.95
CA CYS A 253 22.31 13.22 -7.33
C CYS A 253 21.52 14.53 -7.52
N VAL A 254 20.56 14.82 -6.63
CA VAL A 254 19.81 16.08 -6.64
C VAL A 254 20.74 17.28 -6.50
N ASP A 255 21.67 17.28 -5.55
CA ASP A 255 22.63 18.37 -5.33
C ASP A 255 23.54 18.56 -6.55
N ALA A 256 24.02 17.45 -7.14
CA ALA A 256 24.80 17.48 -8.38
C ALA A 256 24.00 18.09 -9.55
N THR A 257 22.67 17.91 -9.57
CA THR A 257 21.80 18.55 -10.57
C THR A 257 21.43 19.99 -10.19
N ALA A 258 21.40 20.35 -8.92
CA ALA A 258 21.12 21.71 -8.47
C ALA A 258 22.24 22.70 -8.84
N ALA A 259 23.44 22.20 -9.13
CA ALA A 259 24.56 22.97 -9.67
C ALA A 259 24.40 23.40 -11.15
N PHE A 260 23.33 22.98 -11.83
CA PHE A 260 23.12 23.28 -13.26
C PHE A 260 22.75 24.73 -13.67
N PRO A 261 22.19 25.65 -12.85
CA PRO A 261 21.65 26.90 -13.37
C PRO A 261 22.67 28.01 -13.65
N ASP A 262 23.98 27.73 -13.66
CA ASP A 262 25.01 28.70 -14.09
C ASP A 262 25.84 28.15 -15.27
N THR A 263 25.17 27.51 -16.23
CA THR A 263 25.80 26.88 -17.41
C THR A 263 26.41 27.85 -18.40
N SER A 264 26.10 29.15 -18.30
CA SER A 264 26.66 30.20 -19.17
C SER A 264 28.20 30.34 -19.09
N VAL A 265 28.85 29.57 -18.22
CA VAL A 265 30.28 29.65 -17.92
C VAL A 265 31.03 28.31 -18.04
N TRP A 266 30.33 27.20 -18.31
CA TRP A 266 30.95 25.86 -18.31
C TRP A 266 31.51 25.49 -19.68
N THR A 267 32.69 24.89 -19.71
CA THR A 267 33.22 24.25 -20.92
C THR A 267 32.50 22.91 -21.17
N THR A 268 32.54 22.41 -22.40
CA THR A 268 32.02 21.08 -22.75
C THR A 268 32.60 19.97 -21.88
N GLU A 269 33.90 20.03 -21.55
CA GLU A 269 34.55 19.06 -20.65
C GLU A 269 33.98 19.11 -19.23
N GLN A 270 33.67 20.29 -18.71
CA GLN A 270 33.07 20.46 -17.38
C GLN A 270 31.63 19.94 -17.35
N ALA A 271 30.87 20.16 -18.43
CA ALA A 271 29.53 19.61 -18.59
C ALA A 271 29.53 18.08 -18.63
N ILE A 272 30.45 17.48 -19.40
CA ILE A 272 30.61 16.02 -19.49
C ILE A 272 30.97 15.44 -18.12
N ALA A 273 31.97 16.00 -17.44
CA ALA A 273 32.40 15.51 -16.13
C ALA A 273 31.25 15.53 -15.10
N GLN A 274 30.39 16.55 -15.13
CA GLN A 274 29.24 16.63 -14.24
C GLN A 274 28.16 15.57 -14.56
N LEU A 275 27.90 15.31 -15.85
CA LEU A 275 26.99 14.27 -16.28
C LEU A 275 27.48 12.87 -15.86
N GLU A 276 28.79 12.61 -15.96
CA GLU A 276 29.40 11.37 -15.48
C GLU A 276 29.23 11.19 -13.97
N VAL A 277 29.41 12.25 -13.18
CA VAL A 277 29.16 12.22 -11.72
C VAL A 277 27.70 11.85 -11.43
N ILE A 278 26.75 12.48 -12.12
CA ILE A 278 25.31 12.21 -11.96
C ILE A 278 24.95 10.78 -12.37
N ALA A 279 25.47 10.30 -13.50
CA ALA A 279 25.29 8.92 -13.97
C ALA A 279 25.87 7.91 -12.97
N SER A 280 27.00 8.23 -12.33
CA SER A 280 27.61 7.37 -11.31
C SER A 280 26.72 7.15 -10.09
N TYR A 281 25.98 8.16 -9.65
CA TYR A 281 25.01 8.02 -8.55
C TYR A 281 23.82 7.16 -8.97
N GLY A 282 23.30 7.37 -10.19
CA GLY A 282 22.25 6.53 -10.75
C GLY A 282 22.65 5.05 -10.83
N GLU A 283 23.88 4.76 -11.26
CA GLU A 283 24.40 3.39 -11.34
C GLU A 283 24.62 2.76 -9.96
N GLN A 284 25.14 3.53 -8.99
CA GLN A 284 25.27 3.07 -7.60
C GLN A 284 23.91 2.72 -7.00
N LEU A 285 22.88 3.53 -7.25
CA LEU A 285 21.52 3.29 -6.76
C LEU A 285 20.86 2.09 -7.45
N ARG A 286 21.13 1.90 -8.75
CA ARG A 286 20.68 0.72 -9.52
C ARG A 286 21.34 -0.58 -9.03
N THR A 287 22.60 -0.52 -8.61
CA THR A 287 23.39 -1.69 -8.17
C THR A 287 23.39 -1.90 -6.66
N LEU A 288 22.87 -0.95 -5.88
CA LEU A 288 22.73 -1.03 -4.43
C LEU A 288 22.04 -2.34 -4.02
N SER A 289 22.69 -3.15 -3.18
CA SER A 289 22.14 -4.45 -2.78
C SER A 289 20.76 -4.31 -2.17
N ALA A 290 19.80 -5.10 -2.66
CA ALA A 290 18.45 -5.12 -2.10
C ALA A 290 18.51 -5.62 -0.63
N PRO A 291 17.64 -5.12 0.25
CA PRO A 291 17.53 -5.65 1.60
C PRO A 291 17.09 -7.10 1.55
N ASP A 292 17.55 -7.88 2.53
CA ASP A 292 17.08 -9.23 2.80
C ASP A 292 15.68 -9.17 3.43
N ALA A 293 14.70 -8.69 2.67
CA ALA A 293 13.35 -8.40 3.12
C ALA A 293 12.40 -8.56 1.92
N PRO A 294 11.87 -9.77 1.66
CA PRO A 294 11.10 -9.98 0.43
C PRO A 294 9.81 -9.14 0.37
N PHE A 295 9.26 -8.73 1.53
CA PHE A 295 8.16 -7.74 1.62
C PHE A 295 8.47 -6.40 0.97
N PHE A 296 9.76 -6.07 0.88
CA PHE A 296 10.26 -4.80 0.39
C PHE A 296 10.84 -4.90 -1.03
N ALA A 297 10.88 -6.09 -1.63
CA ALA A 297 11.47 -6.30 -2.97
C ALA A 297 10.75 -5.50 -4.07
N TRP A 298 9.43 -5.39 -3.96
CA TRP A 298 8.63 -4.54 -4.84
C TRP A 298 9.01 -3.06 -4.69
N GLU A 299 9.14 -2.59 -3.45
CA GLU A 299 9.53 -1.21 -3.16
C GLU A 299 10.95 -0.88 -3.62
N VAL A 300 11.90 -1.83 -3.58
CA VAL A 300 13.23 -1.65 -4.18
C VAL A 300 13.12 -1.39 -5.68
N THR A 301 12.30 -2.18 -6.37
CA THR A 301 12.10 -2.08 -7.82
C THR A 301 11.46 -0.74 -8.18
N ARG A 302 10.42 -0.36 -7.45
CA ARG A 302 9.72 0.92 -7.59
C ARG A 302 10.62 2.11 -7.26
N PHE A 303 11.37 2.04 -6.17
CA PHE A 303 12.29 3.10 -5.79
C PHE A 303 13.32 3.38 -6.89
N ARG A 304 13.90 2.32 -7.44
CA ARG A 304 14.85 2.42 -8.54
C ARG A 304 14.21 3.03 -9.79
N SER A 305 12.94 2.72 -10.10
CA SER A 305 12.26 3.29 -11.27
C SER A 305 11.92 4.77 -11.09
N ILE A 306 11.49 5.20 -9.90
CA ILE A 306 11.19 6.61 -9.59
C ILE A 306 12.47 7.45 -9.69
N VAL A 307 13.53 7.02 -9.01
CA VAL A 307 14.82 7.74 -9.06
C VAL A 307 15.37 7.79 -10.48
N TRP A 308 15.26 6.69 -11.22
CA TRP A 308 15.66 6.66 -12.63
C TRP A 308 14.86 7.67 -13.47
N THR A 309 13.55 7.76 -13.26
CA THR A 309 12.68 8.68 -14.03
C THR A 309 12.93 10.15 -13.69
N ASP A 310 13.13 10.50 -12.41
CA ASP A 310 13.49 11.87 -11.99
C ASP A 310 14.87 12.27 -12.53
N LEU A 311 15.84 11.36 -12.45
CA LEU A 311 17.18 11.56 -13.03
C LEU A 311 17.10 11.81 -14.53
N LEU A 312 16.33 10.98 -15.25
CA LEU A 312 16.08 11.10 -16.67
C LEU A 312 15.52 12.48 -17.01
N TYR A 313 14.51 12.93 -16.27
CA TYR A 313 13.89 14.24 -16.45
C TYR A 313 14.88 15.40 -16.27
N ARG A 314 15.73 15.34 -15.24
CA ARG A 314 16.77 16.36 -14.98
C ARG A 314 17.82 16.40 -16.08
N ILE A 315 18.24 15.23 -16.59
CA ILE A 315 19.18 15.13 -17.71
C ILE A 315 18.56 15.70 -19.01
N VAL A 316 17.28 15.42 -19.30
CA VAL A 316 16.58 16.00 -20.47
C VAL A 316 16.63 17.52 -20.45
N ARG A 317 16.25 18.14 -19.33
CA ARG A 317 16.28 19.61 -19.22
C ARG A 317 17.68 20.17 -19.40
N TYR A 318 18.71 19.44 -19.00
CA TYR A 318 20.09 19.85 -19.17
C TYR A 318 20.56 19.71 -20.64
N ILE A 319 20.18 18.63 -21.32
CA ILE A 319 20.42 18.47 -22.76
C ILE A 319 19.71 19.58 -23.54
N ASP A 320 18.48 19.97 -23.16
CA ASP A 320 17.78 21.10 -23.78
C ASP A 320 18.58 22.42 -23.66
N LEU A 321 19.26 22.65 -22.52
CA LEU A 321 20.14 23.80 -22.32
C LEU A 321 21.43 23.69 -23.16
N LEU A 322 22.07 22.51 -23.18
CA LEU A 322 23.29 22.26 -23.96
C LEU A 322 23.04 22.33 -25.48
N GLU A 323 21.92 21.82 -25.97
CA GLU A 323 21.52 21.92 -27.40
C GLU A 323 21.30 23.37 -27.84
N SER A 324 20.86 24.24 -26.93
CA SER A 324 20.69 25.67 -27.22
C SER A 324 22.02 26.43 -27.37
N GLU A 325 23.12 25.88 -26.84
CA GLU A 325 24.46 26.49 -26.86
C GLU A 325 25.51 25.70 -27.68
N ILE A 326 25.32 24.41 -27.96
CA ILE A 326 26.32 23.51 -28.56
C ILE A 326 25.73 22.74 -29.77
N ALA A 327 26.36 22.90 -30.94
CA ALA A 327 25.98 22.24 -32.18
C ALA A 327 26.32 20.73 -32.27
N SER A 328 26.70 20.05 -31.16
CA SER A 328 27.33 18.72 -31.21
C SER A 328 27.02 17.82 -30.00
N VAL A 329 25.73 17.62 -29.71
CA VAL A 329 25.25 16.62 -28.73
C VAL A 329 25.72 15.19 -29.08
N GLU A 330 25.95 14.91 -30.36
CA GLU A 330 26.41 13.59 -30.86
C GLU A 330 27.77 13.13 -30.30
N THR A 331 28.58 14.02 -29.73
CA THR A 331 29.91 13.67 -29.16
C THR A 331 29.89 13.26 -27.68
N ILE A 332 28.77 13.45 -26.98
CA ILE A 332 28.71 13.37 -25.51
C ILE A 332 28.40 11.95 -25.01
N LEU A 333 27.74 11.09 -25.82
CA LEU A 333 27.19 9.83 -25.32
C LEU A 333 27.53 8.60 -26.18
N PRO A 334 28.81 8.20 -26.33
CA PRO A 334 29.16 7.03 -27.15
C PRO A 334 29.01 5.67 -26.44
N ASP A 335 29.03 5.61 -25.10
CA ASP A 335 29.19 4.33 -24.39
C ASP A 335 27.86 3.69 -23.93
N PHE A 336 27.27 2.93 -24.87
CA PHE A 336 26.55 1.65 -24.78
C PHE A 336 25.53 1.28 -23.67
N LYS A 337 25.12 2.18 -22.77
CA LYS A 337 23.89 2.01 -21.95
C LYS A 337 22.92 3.18 -22.13
N ASP A 338 23.44 4.29 -22.64
CA ASP A 338 22.74 5.56 -22.75
C ASP A 338 22.00 5.76 -24.07
N LEU A 339 22.15 4.89 -25.07
CA LEU A 339 21.43 5.03 -26.35
C LEU A 339 19.94 4.68 -26.25
N TYR A 340 19.58 3.65 -25.48
CA TYR A 340 18.17 3.39 -25.16
C TYR A 340 17.57 4.57 -24.37
N MET A 341 18.37 5.13 -23.45
CA MET A 341 18.00 6.30 -22.67
C MET A 341 17.79 7.51 -23.59
N LEU A 342 18.73 7.79 -24.51
CA LEU A 342 18.67 8.87 -25.48
C LEU A 342 17.45 8.73 -26.41
N THR A 343 17.19 7.54 -26.94
CA THR A 343 15.97 7.25 -27.70
C THR A 343 14.71 7.48 -26.87
N ALA A 344 14.71 7.10 -25.58
CA ALA A 344 13.60 7.37 -24.67
C ALA A 344 13.43 8.88 -24.41
N LEU A 345 14.54 9.64 -24.30
CA LEU A 345 14.52 11.10 -24.15
C LEU A 345 13.92 11.79 -25.36
N TYR A 346 14.38 11.44 -26.57
CA TYR A 346 13.83 11.99 -27.80
C TYR A 346 12.38 11.55 -28.03
N THR A 347 11.99 10.35 -27.58
CA THR A 347 10.59 9.88 -27.63
C THR A 347 9.69 10.67 -26.67
N LEU A 348 10.12 10.92 -25.43
CA LEU A 348 9.40 11.76 -24.46
C LEU A 348 9.27 13.22 -24.92
N ARG A 349 10.25 13.71 -25.68
CA ARG A 349 10.24 15.02 -26.35
C ARG A 349 9.41 15.05 -27.65
N GLY A 350 8.86 13.92 -28.09
CA GLY A 350 8.07 13.80 -29.32
C GLY A 350 8.88 13.77 -30.63
N GLN A 351 10.21 13.63 -30.55
CA GLN A 351 11.13 13.55 -31.69
C GLN A 351 11.52 12.09 -32.00
N LEU A 352 10.51 11.26 -32.28
CA LEU A 352 10.64 9.81 -32.50
C LEU A 352 11.63 9.44 -33.62
N GLU A 353 11.66 10.20 -34.71
CA GLU A 353 12.55 9.93 -35.87
C GLU A 353 14.03 10.07 -35.50
N GLU A 354 14.36 11.05 -34.66
CA GLU A 354 15.75 11.30 -34.28
C GLU A 354 16.25 10.26 -33.27
N GLY A 355 15.41 9.91 -32.29
CA GLY A 355 15.71 8.82 -31.35
C GLY A 355 15.94 7.48 -32.07
N GLN A 356 15.19 7.21 -33.14
CA GLN A 356 15.34 6.01 -33.96
C GLN A 356 16.60 6.05 -34.85
N ARG A 357 16.90 7.19 -35.47
CA ARG A 357 18.10 7.39 -36.30
C ARG A 357 19.38 7.09 -35.53
N LEU A 358 19.49 7.59 -34.30
CA LEU A 358 20.65 7.40 -33.43
C LEU A 358 20.82 5.94 -33.01
N LEU A 359 19.72 5.24 -32.71
CA LEU A 359 19.74 3.81 -32.39
C LEU A 359 20.23 2.96 -33.57
N ASP A 360 19.80 3.28 -34.78
CA ASP A 360 20.16 2.53 -35.98
C ASP A 360 21.61 2.76 -36.42
N ALA A 361 22.13 3.99 -36.26
CA ALA A 361 23.53 4.31 -36.53
C ALA A 361 24.51 3.50 -35.66
N VAL A 362 24.16 3.24 -34.40
CA VAL A 362 25.00 2.44 -33.49
C VAL A 362 24.90 0.95 -33.78
N LYS A 363 23.70 0.43 -34.11
CA LYS A 363 23.56 -0.96 -34.57
C LYS A 363 24.38 -1.25 -35.82
N ALA A 364 24.63 -0.25 -36.66
CA ALA A 364 25.45 -0.37 -37.86
C ALA A 364 26.97 -0.31 -37.60
N GLY A 365 27.39 0.03 -36.37
CA GLY A 365 28.80 0.23 -35.98
C GLY A 365 29.43 -0.87 -35.12
N ASN A 366 28.76 -2.00 -34.90
CA ASN A 366 29.28 -3.19 -34.20
C ASN A 366 29.43 -4.39 -35.12
#